data_AF-A0A259PQ11-F1
#
_entry.id   AF-A0A259PQ11-F1
#
_cell.length_a   1.000
_cell.length_b   1.000
_cell.length_c   1.000
_cell.angle_alpha   90.00
_cell.angle_beta   90.00
_cell.angle_gamma   90.00
#
_symmetry.space_group_name_H-M   'P 1'
#
loop_
_entity.id
_entity.type
_entity.pdbx_description
1 polymer ?
#
loop_
_entity_poly.entity_id
_entity_poly.type
_entity_poly.pdbx_seq_one_letter_code
_entity_poly.pdbx_strand_id
1 'polypeptide(L)'
;MRPVTDLQRTVAPFEVISEYTPSGDQPTAIAELTRRLKAGEKDVVLLGATGTGKSATTAWLIEQVQRPTLVMAPNKTLAAQLATEFRELLPNNAVEYFVSYYDYYQPEAYIAQTDTYIEKDSSINDEVERLRHSATSSLLTRRDVVVVATVSCIYGLGTPQEYVDRMVTLNVGDQVDRDQLLRRFVTMQYTRNDMAFTRGTFRVRGDTVEIIPVYEELAVRIEFFGDEIEAIATLHPLTGDVVRSEQQVHVFPATHYVAGPERMERAITGIESELEHRLVELERQNKLLEAQRLRMRTTYDLEMMRQIGSCSGIENYSRHIDGRAPGSAPNTLLDYFPEDFLLVIDESHVTVPQIGAMFEGDMSRKRALVDFGFRLPSAVDNRPLRWEEFVERIGQTVYLSATPGSYELSMSDGVVEQIIRPTGLVDPQVVVKPTKGQIDDLLGEIRDRVDRDERVLVTTLTKKMAEDLTDYLLEKGVRVRYLHSEVDTLRRVELLRELRLGEFDVLVGINL
;
A
#
# COMPACT_ATOMS: atom_id res chain seq x y z
N MET A 1 -16.88 3.33 -7.08
CA MET A 1 -18.10 4.00 -6.55
C MET A 1 -18.06 3.77 -5.05
N ARG A 2 -18.06 4.84 -4.25
CA ARG A 2 -17.96 4.73 -2.79
C ARG A 2 -19.18 3.96 -2.24
N PRO A 3 -19.01 3.19 -1.16
CA PRO A 3 -20.07 2.32 -0.68
C PRO A 3 -21.24 3.16 -0.16
N VAL A 4 -22.45 2.75 -0.51
CA VAL A 4 -23.70 3.33 0.00
C VAL A 4 -24.14 2.42 1.14
N THR A 5 -23.91 2.87 2.36
CA THR A 5 -24.11 2.03 3.55
C THR A 5 -24.79 2.83 4.66
N ASP A 6 -25.55 2.12 5.49
CA ASP A 6 -26.04 2.65 6.76
C ASP A 6 -24.97 2.56 7.86
N LEU A 7 -23.76 2.09 7.54
CA LEU A 7 -22.64 1.97 8.48
C LEU A 7 -22.18 3.37 8.89
N GLN A 8 -22.50 3.75 10.11
CA GLN A 8 -22.06 5.01 10.67
C GLN A 8 -20.61 4.89 11.14
N ARG A 9 -19.73 5.67 10.51
CA ARG A 9 -18.34 5.80 10.97
C ARG A 9 -18.33 6.47 12.34
N THR A 10 -17.61 5.87 13.28
CA THR A 10 -17.27 6.51 14.55
C THR A 10 -16.43 7.76 14.29
N VAL A 11 -16.70 8.82 15.04
CA VAL A 11 -16.03 10.11 14.91
C VAL A 11 -15.28 10.38 16.20
N ALA A 12 -13.97 10.21 16.16
CA ALA A 12 -13.03 10.76 17.14
C ALA A 12 -12.26 11.92 16.48
N PRO A 13 -11.83 12.94 17.23
CA PRO A 13 -10.96 13.97 16.68
C PRO A 13 -9.55 13.41 16.46
N PHE A 14 -8.87 13.88 15.41
CA PHE A 14 -7.42 13.75 15.33
C PHE A 14 -6.78 14.62 16.42
N GLU A 15 -5.83 14.07 17.16
CA GLU A 15 -5.10 14.75 18.23
C GLU A 15 -3.61 14.43 18.12
N VAL A 16 -2.78 15.46 17.92
CA VAL A 16 -1.33 15.30 17.88
C VAL A 16 -0.77 15.34 19.29
N ILE A 17 -0.14 14.24 19.73
CA ILE A 17 0.60 14.15 20.97
C ILE A 17 2.09 14.21 20.66
N SER A 18 2.75 15.30 21.06
CA SER A 18 4.18 15.51 20.82
C SER A 18 4.81 16.33 21.94
N GLU A 19 6.08 16.04 22.25
CA GLU A 19 6.91 16.90 23.11
C GLU A 19 7.36 18.18 22.37
N TYR A 20 7.22 18.21 21.04
CA TYR A 20 7.61 19.32 20.19
C TYR A 20 6.40 20.19 19.84
N THR A 21 6.64 21.50 19.74
CA THR A 21 5.68 22.45 19.16
C THR A 21 6.18 22.91 17.78
N PRO A 22 5.28 23.25 16.83
CA PRO A 22 5.68 23.81 15.54
C PRO A 22 6.68 24.97 15.70
N SER A 23 7.78 24.91 14.96
CA SER A 23 8.88 25.90 15.05
C SER A 23 9.50 26.19 13.69
N GLY A 24 10.36 27.23 13.61
CA GLY A 24 10.85 27.73 12.32
C GLY A 24 9.68 28.23 11.45
N ASP A 25 9.61 27.76 10.21
CA ASP A 25 8.52 28.12 9.29
C ASP A 25 7.28 27.23 9.42
N GLN A 26 7.34 26.16 10.22
CA GLN A 26 6.21 25.22 10.36
C GLN A 26 4.89 25.91 10.76
N PRO A 27 4.84 26.86 11.73
CA PRO A 27 3.59 27.51 12.10
C PRO A 27 2.94 28.25 10.92
N THR A 28 3.74 28.98 10.14
CA THR A 28 3.27 29.72 8.97
C THR A 28 2.83 28.78 7.85
N ALA A 29 3.61 27.71 7.61
CA ALA A 29 3.28 26.71 6.61
C ALA A 29 1.96 25.98 6.95
N ILE A 30 1.78 25.54 8.19
CA ILE A 30 0.55 24.89 8.65
C ILE A 30 -0.65 25.83 8.52
N ALA A 31 -0.51 27.09 8.95
CA ALA A 31 -1.57 28.08 8.85
C ALA A 31 -1.99 28.34 7.39
N GLU A 32 -1.02 28.48 6.49
CA GLU A 32 -1.27 28.72 5.08
C GLU A 32 -1.88 27.49 4.38
N LEU A 33 -1.33 26.29 4.60
CA LEU A 33 -1.91 25.03 4.09
C LEU A 33 -3.36 24.87 4.55
N THR A 34 -3.62 25.10 5.84
CA THR A 34 -4.96 25.02 6.42
C THR A 34 -5.90 26.05 5.79
N ARG A 35 -5.44 27.29 5.60
CA ARG A 35 -6.22 28.37 4.98
C ARG A 35 -6.60 28.00 3.53
N ARG A 36 -5.64 27.56 2.73
CA ARG A 36 -5.85 27.15 1.32
C ARG A 36 -6.82 25.99 1.21
N LEU A 37 -6.64 24.95 2.04
CA LEU A 37 -7.57 23.82 2.07
C LEU A 37 -8.98 24.23 2.48
N LYS A 38 -9.14 25.08 3.51
CA LYS A 38 -10.45 25.60 3.94
C LYS A 38 -11.09 26.54 2.91
N ALA A 39 -10.29 27.19 2.06
CA ALA A 39 -10.78 27.98 0.93
C ALA A 39 -11.24 27.13 -0.27
N GLY A 40 -11.04 25.81 -0.22
CA GLY A 40 -11.44 24.88 -1.29
C GLY A 40 -10.40 24.73 -2.40
N GLU A 41 -9.16 25.20 -2.22
CA GLU A 41 -8.09 24.98 -3.19
C GLU A 41 -7.84 23.47 -3.36
N LYS A 42 -7.88 22.98 -4.60
CA LYS A 42 -7.79 21.55 -4.89
C LYS A 42 -6.36 21.04 -4.74
N ASP A 43 -5.38 21.79 -5.20
CA ASP A 43 -4.00 21.35 -5.32
C ASP A 43 -3.06 22.36 -4.63
N VAL A 44 -2.38 21.92 -3.56
CA VAL A 44 -1.49 22.78 -2.77
C VAL A 44 -0.11 22.15 -2.68
N VAL A 45 0.95 22.91 -2.98
CA VAL A 45 2.34 22.44 -2.89
C VAL A 45 2.99 22.95 -1.62
N LEU A 46 3.53 22.05 -0.80
CA LEU A 46 4.50 22.37 0.25
C LEU A 46 5.92 22.17 -0.29
N LEU A 47 6.60 23.28 -0.58
CA LEU A 47 8.02 23.32 -0.89
C LEU A 47 8.80 23.21 0.42
N GLY A 48 9.03 21.98 0.86
CA GLY A 48 9.65 21.66 2.14
C GLY A 48 11.08 21.17 1.97
N ALA A 49 12.07 21.90 2.47
CA ALA A 49 13.47 21.46 2.44
C ALA A 49 13.68 20.22 3.33
N THR A 50 14.65 19.36 2.99
CA THR A 50 14.97 18.17 3.77
C THR A 50 15.40 18.53 5.19
N GLY A 51 14.82 17.84 6.18
CA GLY A 51 15.10 18.08 7.61
C GLY A 51 14.27 19.21 8.24
N THR A 52 13.28 19.75 7.54
CA THR A 52 12.36 20.77 8.10
C THR A 52 11.16 20.18 8.85
N GLY A 53 11.03 18.85 8.90
CA GLY A 53 9.94 18.16 9.61
C GLY A 53 8.62 18.13 8.82
N LYS A 54 8.67 17.77 7.52
CA LYS A 54 7.47 17.69 6.64
C LYS A 54 6.38 16.77 7.21
N SER A 55 6.75 15.61 7.75
CA SER A 55 5.81 14.65 8.34
C SER A 55 5.08 15.22 9.56
N ALA A 56 5.80 15.90 10.46
CA ALA A 56 5.20 16.58 11.60
C ALA A 56 4.24 17.71 11.15
N THR A 57 4.66 18.54 10.18
CA THR A 57 3.80 19.53 9.52
C THR A 57 2.52 18.90 8.98
N THR A 58 2.62 17.73 8.35
CA THR A 58 1.45 16.97 7.87
C THR A 58 0.57 16.49 9.02
N ALA A 59 1.12 15.97 10.11
CA ALA A 59 0.32 15.52 11.27
C ALA A 59 -0.49 16.69 11.87
N TRP A 60 0.16 17.83 12.09
CA TRP A 60 -0.53 19.04 12.57
C TRP A 60 -1.55 19.57 11.56
N LEU A 61 -1.27 19.47 10.25
CA LEU A 61 -2.26 19.81 9.23
C LEU A 61 -3.50 18.90 9.33
N ILE A 62 -3.32 17.59 9.47
CA ILE A 62 -4.41 16.61 9.62
C ILE A 62 -5.27 16.96 10.85
N GLU A 63 -4.64 17.28 11.98
CA GLU A 63 -5.32 17.76 13.18
C GLU A 63 -6.11 19.06 12.94
N GLN A 64 -5.60 20.00 12.12
CA GLN A 64 -6.32 21.25 11.84
C GLN A 64 -7.52 21.08 10.89
N VAL A 65 -7.48 20.07 10.01
CA VAL A 65 -8.53 19.84 9.00
C VAL A 65 -9.54 18.77 9.39
N GLN A 66 -9.19 17.85 10.30
CA GLN A 66 -10.07 16.81 10.85
C GLN A 66 -10.70 15.89 9.77
N ARG A 67 -9.89 15.42 8.82
CA ARG A 67 -10.32 14.60 7.68
C ARG A 67 -9.53 13.31 7.57
N PRO A 68 -10.16 12.17 7.19
CA PRO A 68 -9.43 10.96 6.84
C PRO A 68 -8.38 11.29 5.79
N THR A 69 -7.16 10.78 5.95
CA THR A 69 -6.03 11.19 5.10
C THR A 69 -5.34 9.97 4.50
N LEU A 70 -5.09 10.03 3.19
CA LEU A 70 -4.22 9.09 2.50
C LEU A 70 -2.86 9.76 2.31
N VAL A 71 -1.79 9.16 2.85
CA VAL A 71 -0.41 9.60 2.63
C VAL A 71 0.27 8.61 1.69
N MET A 72 0.58 9.05 0.47
CA MET A 72 1.28 8.23 -0.53
C MET A 72 2.78 8.45 -0.47
N ALA A 73 3.55 7.37 -0.39
CA ALA A 73 5.00 7.37 -0.42
C ALA A 73 5.54 6.53 -1.60
N PRO A 74 6.70 6.90 -2.18
CA PRO A 74 7.23 6.27 -3.39
C PRO A 74 7.78 4.85 -3.17
N ASN A 75 8.06 4.46 -1.93
CA ASN A 75 8.65 3.16 -1.58
C ASN A 75 8.24 2.67 -0.18
N LYS A 76 8.42 1.36 0.08
CA LYS A 76 8.02 0.71 1.34
C LYS A 76 8.80 1.25 2.55
N THR A 77 10.08 1.61 2.38
CA THR A 77 10.93 2.10 3.47
C THR A 77 10.42 3.43 4.01
N LEU A 78 10.17 4.39 3.13
CA LEU A 78 9.63 5.71 3.48
C LEU A 78 8.19 5.60 3.99
N ALA A 79 7.37 4.73 3.39
CA ALA A 79 6.03 4.44 3.91
C ALA A 79 6.07 3.92 5.35
N ALA A 80 6.98 2.99 5.68
CA ALA A 80 7.12 2.45 7.03
C ALA A 80 7.62 3.50 8.03
N GLN A 81 8.55 4.38 7.61
CA GLN A 81 9.01 5.51 8.41
C GLN A 81 7.86 6.45 8.74
N LEU A 82 7.13 6.93 7.72
CA LEU A 82 5.98 7.81 7.90
C LEU A 82 4.90 7.16 8.78
N ALA A 83 4.58 5.88 8.58
CA ALA A 83 3.61 5.18 9.41
C ALA A 83 4.05 5.11 10.89
N THR A 84 5.35 4.94 11.15
CA THR A 84 5.90 4.94 12.51
C THR A 84 5.81 6.34 13.13
N GLU A 85 6.25 7.37 12.41
CA GLU A 85 6.17 8.76 12.85
C GLU A 85 4.73 9.20 13.12
N PHE A 86 3.78 8.85 12.26
CA PHE A 86 2.37 9.16 12.48
C PHE A 86 1.79 8.39 13.66
N ARG A 87 2.18 7.13 13.93
CA ARG A 87 1.73 6.40 15.12
C ARG A 87 2.24 7.03 16.42
N GLU A 88 3.45 7.56 16.41
CA GLU A 88 4.01 8.30 17.55
C GLU A 88 3.27 9.63 17.77
N LEU A 89 2.95 10.34 16.69
CA LEU A 89 2.29 11.64 16.75
C LEU A 89 0.77 11.56 16.96
N LEU A 90 0.09 10.50 16.50
CA LEU A 90 -1.36 10.32 16.57
C LEU A 90 -1.72 9.00 17.28
N PRO A 91 -1.25 8.76 18.53
CA PRO A 91 -1.38 7.46 19.20
C PRO A 91 -2.82 7.07 19.53
N ASN A 92 -3.75 8.04 19.55
CA ASN A 92 -5.16 7.84 19.85
C ASN A 92 -6.02 7.59 18.58
N ASN A 93 -5.44 7.70 17.38
CA ASN A 93 -6.15 7.59 16.10
C ASN A 93 -5.73 6.35 15.30
N ALA A 94 -6.49 6.02 14.26
CA ALA A 94 -6.17 4.88 13.40
C ALA A 94 -5.08 5.24 12.37
N VAL A 95 -3.82 4.91 12.68
CA VAL A 95 -2.70 5.04 11.75
C VAL A 95 -2.40 3.70 11.10
N GLU A 96 -2.85 3.58 9.86
CA GLU A 96 -2.90 2.34 9.08
C GLU A 96 -1.78 2.29 8.03
N TYR A 97 -1.40 1.07 7.65
CA TYR A 97 -0.31 0.83 6.70
C TYR A 97 -0.77 -0.03 5.54
N PHE A 98 -0.69 0.50 4.32
CA PHE A 98 -1.22 -0.14 3.12
C PHE A 98 -0.19 -0.22 1.98
N VAL A 99 0.58 -1.31 1.98
CA VAL A 99 1.58 -1.59 0.94
C VAL A 99 1.36 -2.97 0.33
N SER A 100 2.14 -3.32 -0.69
CA SER A 100 2.15 -4.70 -1.21
C SER A 100 2.51 -5.68 -0.09
N TYR A 101 1.63 -6.63 0.15
CA TYR A 101 1.74 -7.73 1.11
C TYR A 101 2.62 -8.87 0.60
N TYR A 102 3.21 -8.73 -0.59
CA TYR A 102 4.21 -9.66 -1.08
C TYR A 102 5.61 -9.27 -0.58
N ASP A 103 6.29 -10.21 0.06
CA ASP A 103 7.73 -10.14 0.35
C ASP A 103 8.54 -10.41 -0.92
N TYR A 104 8.09 -11.41 -1.69
CA TYR A 104 8.57 -11.71 -3.01
C TYR A 104 7.39 -11.82 -3.97
N TYR A 105 7.52 -11.23 -5.17
CA TYR A 105 6.51 -11.29 -6.20
C TYR A 105 7.13 -11.35 -7.59
N GLN A 106 6.95 -12.48 -8.25
CA GLN A 106 7.21 -12.64 -9.67
C GLN A 106 5.85 -12.68 -10.39
N PRO A 107 5.56 -11.68 -11.24
CA PRO A 107 4.32 -11.71 -12.00
C PRO A 107 4.34 -12.80 -13.07
N GLU A 108 3.14 -13.29 -13.41
CA GLU A 108 2.93 -14.05 -14.63
C GLU A 108 3.35 -13.20 -15.85
N ALA A 109 4.18 -13.75 -16.72
CA ALA A 109 4.66 -13.09 -17.93
C ALA A 109 4.97 -14.09 -19.04
N TYR A 110 4.95 -13.61 -20.28
CA TYR A 110 5.39 -14.38 -21.45
C TYR A 110 6.35 -13.55 -22.29
N ILE A 111 7.54 -14.10 -22.54
CA ILE A 111 8.59 -13.48 -23.34
C ILE A 111 8.59 -14.15 -24.71
N ALA A 112 7.99 -13.48 -25.69
CA ALA A 112 7.81 -14.03 -27.04
C ALA A 112 9.15 -14.32 -27.75
N GLN A 113 10.21 -13.53 -27.48
CA GLN A 113 11.51 -13.69 -28.12
C GLN A 113 12.19 -15.02 -27.76
N THR A 114 11.94 -15.54 -26.57
CA THR A 114 12.57 -16.76 -26.05
C THR A 114 11.55 -17.89 -25.84
N ASP A 115 10.30 -17.70 -26.27
CA ASP A 115 9.15 -18.58 -26.02
C ASP A 115 9.08 -19.05 -24.56
N THR A 116 9.34 -18.14 -23.63
CA THR A 116 9.44 -18.46 -22.20
C THR A 116 8.21 -17.96 -21.46
N TYR A 117 7.46 -18.91 -20.91
CA TYR A 117 6.39 -18.61 -19.95
C TYR A 117 6.97 -18.59 -18.53
N ILE A 118 6.69 -17.51 -17.82
CA ILE A 118 7.12 -17.30 -16.44
C ILE A 118 5.88 -17.45 -15.57
N GLU A 119 5.90 -18.47 -14.71
CA GLU A 119 4.84 -18.69 -13.73
C GLU A 119 4.83 -17.60 -12.66
N LYS A 120 3.62 -17.31 -12.18
CA LYS A 120 3.43 -16.48 -11.00
C LYS A 120 4.00 -17.23 -9.80
N ASP A 121 4.94 -16.60 -9.13
CA ASP A 121 5.47 -17.08 -7.86
C ASP A 121 5.48 -15.93 -6.86
N SER A 122 5.05 -16.19 -5.64
CA SER A 122 4.88 -15.14 -4.65
C SER A 122 4.89 -15.67 -3.24
N SER A 123 5.47 -14.89 -2.34
CA SER A 123 5.43 -15.10 -0.89
C SER A 123 4.67 -13.95 -0.24
N ILE A 124 3.66 -14.30 0.54
CA ILE A 124 2.82 -13.35 1.27
C ILE A 124 3.40 -13.14 2.67
N ASN A 125 3.39 -11.88 3.10
CA ASN A 125 3.67 -11.46 4.45
C ASN A 125 2.35 -11.29 5.22
N ASP A 126 2.06 -12.24 6.10
CA ASP A 126 0.81 -12.29 6.88
C ASP A 126 0.58 -11.01 7.71
N GLU A 127 1.64 -10.37 8.18
CA GLU A 127 1.53 -9.16 8.99
C GLU A 127 1.17 -7.95 8.13
N VAL A 128 1.74 -7.83 6.93
CA VAL A 128 1.35 -6.76 5.99
C VAL A 128 -0.07 -7.00 5.46
N GLU A 129 -0.46 -8.25 5.21
CA GLU A 129 -1.84 -8.59 4.82
C GLU A 129 -2.85 -8.18 5.90
N ARG A 130 -2.56 -8.48 7.17
CA ARG A 130 -3.35 -8.00 8.30
C ARG A 130 -3.49 -6.48 8.29
N LEU A 131 -2.38 -5.76 8.16
CA LEU A 131 -2.39 -4.29 8.15
C LEU A 131 -3.22 -3.72 6.98
N ARG A 132 -3.26 -4.39 5.83
CA ARG A 132 -4.15 -4.02 4.72
C ARG A 132 -5.62 -4.20 5.07
N HIS A 133 -5.97 -5.31 5.71
CA HIS A 133 -7.34 -5.53 6.18
C HIS A 133 -7.73 -4.49 7.25
N SER A 134 -6.82 -4.19 8.18
CA SER A 134 -6.97 -3.14 9.21
C SER A 134 -7.25 -1.78 8.57
N ALA A 135 -6.49 -1.40 7.55
CA ALA A 135 -6.73 -0.17 6.81
C ALA A 135 -8.14 -0.10 6.20
N THR A 136 -8.57 -1.16 5.52
CA THR A 136 -9.89 -1.19 4.88
C THR A 136 -11.04 -1.22 5.87
N SER A 137 -10.92 -1.94 7.00
CA SER A 137 -11.95 -1.99 8.03
C SER A 137 -12.02 -0.65 8.79
N SER A 138 -10.89 -0.05 9.15
CA SER A 138 -10.82 1.28 9.77
C SER A 138 -11.46 2.36 8.90
N LEU A 139 -11.21 2.38 7.59
CA LEU A 139 -11.83 3.34 6.67
C LEU A 139 -13.36 3.21 6.57
N LEU A 140 -13.91 2.04 6.87
CA LEU A 140 -15.35 1.79 6.83
C LEU A 140 -16.02 2.07 8.18
N THR A 141 -15.31 1.90 9.29
CA THR A 141 -15.86 1.97 10.66
C THR A 141 -15.50 3.26 11.41
N ARG A 142 -14.50 4.00 10.94
CA ARG A 142 -13.94 5.19 11.61
C ARG A 142 -13.71 6.34 10.64
N ARG A 143 -13.68 7.56 11.17
CA ARG A 143 -13.32 8.76 10.40
C ARG A 143 -11.91 9.29 10.70
N ASP A 144 -11.37 8.97 11.86
CA ASP A 144 -10.05 9.39 12.33
C ASP A 144 -8.93 8.46 11.84
N VAL A 145 -8.88 8.27 10.52
CA VAL A 145 -7.97 7.33 9.87
C VAL A 145 -6.92 8.07 9.03
N VAL A 146 -5.65 7.78 9.29
CA VAL A 146 -4.53 8.10 8.39
C VAL A 146 -4.03 6.80 7.79
N VAL A 147 -4.10 6.63 6.48
CA VAL A 147 -3.51 5.48 5.79
C VAL A 147 -2.23 5.90 5.10
N VAL A 148 -1.10 5.31 5.50
CA VAL A 148 0.16 5.46 4.78
C VAL A 148 0.28 4.34 3.76
N ALA A 149 0.41 4.68 2.48
CA ALA A 149 0.37 3.73 1.40
C ALA A 149 1.47 3.94 0.36
N THR A 150 1.83 2.87 -0.34
CA THR A 150 2.53 2.98 -1.64
C THR A 150 1.51 3.02 -2.78
N VAL A 151 1.97 3.01 -4.03
CA VAL A 151 1.12 2.79 -5.22
C VAL A 151 0.25 1.53 -5.14
N SER A 152 0.42 0.65 -4.14
CA SER A 152 -0.55 -0.42 -3.88
C SER A 152 -1.98 0.08 -3.68
N CYS A 153 -2.20 1.33 -3.24
CA CYS A 153 -3.53 1.91 -3.07
C CYS A 153 -4.30 2.14 -4.38
N ILE A 154 -3.63 2.13 -5.54
CA ILE A 154 -4.26 2.26 -6.87
C ILE A 154 -4.44 0.92 -7.59
N TYR A 155 -4.07 -0.20 -6.95
CA TYR A 155 -4.33 -1.55 -7.47
C TYR A 155 -5.73 -2.03 -7.08
N GLY A 156 -6.28 -2.93 -7.92
CA GLY A 156 -7.61 -3.47 -7.75
C GLY A 156 -7.83 -4.14 -6.39
N LEU A 157 -8.91 -3.77 -5.72
CA LEU A 157 -9.48 -4.42 -4.54
C LEU A 157 -10.92 -4.83 -4.87
N GLY A 158 -11.47 -5.78 -4.12
CA GLY A 158 -12.90 -6.05 -4.23
C GLY A 158 -13.73 -4.83 -3.82
N THR A 159 -14.98 -4.81 -4.28
CA THR A 159 -15.84 -3.64 -4.13
C THR A 159 -16.10 -3.35 -2.64
N PRO A 160 -15.96 -2.09 -2.17
CA PRO A 160 -16.23 -1.75 -0.77
C PRO A 160 -17.66 -2.14 -0.34
N GLN A 161 -18.62 -2.04 -1.26
CA GLN A 161 -20.01 -2.44 -1.01
C GLN A 161 -20.13 -3.92 -0.64
N GLU A 162 -19.58 -4.84 -1.44
CA GLU A 162 -19.60 -6.28 -1.08
C GLU A 162 -18.86 -6.56 0.23
N TYR A 163 -17.77 -5.82 0.48
CA TYR A 163 -17.03 -6.00 1.73
C TYR A 163 -17.89 -5.65 2.95
N VAL A 164 -18.72 -4.61 2.84
CA VAL A 164 -19.71 -4.22 3.87
C VAL A 164 -20.93 -5.14 3.88
N ASP A 165 -21.53 -5.47 2.74
CA ASP A 165 -22.74 -6.31 2.65
C ASP A 165 -22.51 -7.71 3.22
N ARG A 166 -21.26 -8.20 3.16
CA ARG A 166 -20.83 -9.50 3.67
C ARG A 166 -20.33 -9.43 5.12
N MET A 167 -20.22 -8.24 5.69
CA MET A 167 -19.87 -8.05 7.10
C MET A 167 -20.96 -8.65 8.00
N VAL A 168 -20.56 -9.10 9.18
CA VAL A 168 -21.46 -9.44 10.28
C VAL A 168 -21.35 -8.36 11.35
N THR A 169 -22.47 -7.73 11.68
CA THR A 169 -22.58 -6.90 12.89
C THR A 169 -23.20 -7.74 13.98
N LEU A 170 -22.60 -7.75 15.16
CA LEU A 170 -23.10 -8.42 16.36
C LEU A 170 -23.21 -7.39 17.47
N ASN A 171 -24.36 -7.33 18.13
CA ASN A 171 -24.61 -6.53 19.31
C ASN A 171 -24.98 -7.44 20.49
N VAL A 172 -24.64 -6.98 21.70
CA VAL A 172 -25.19 -7.58 22.91
C VAL A 172 -26.72 -7.45 22.90
N GLY A 173 -27.42 -8.56 23.12
CA GLY A 173 -28.89 -8.67 23.06
C GLY A 173 -29.45 -9.10 21.70
N ASP A 174 -28.61 -9.29 20.67
CA ASP A 174 -29.09 -9.79 19.37
C ASP A 174 -29.57 -11.24 19.49
N GLN A 175 -30.70 -11.55 18.82
CA GLN A 175 -31.25 -12.92 18.70
C GLN A 175 -30.69 -13.57 17.41
N VAL A 176 -29.67 -14.40 17.55
CA VAL A 176 -28.96 -15.07 16.46
C VAL A 176 -28.73 -16.54 16.80
N ASP A 177 -29.25 -17.43 15.95
CA ASP A 177 -28.92 -18.86 16.02
C ASP A 177 -27.41 -19.07 15.80
N ARG A 178 -26.78 -19.75 16.76
CA ARG A 178 -25.32 -19.97 16.74
C ARG A 178 -24.87 -20.65 15.46
N ASP A 179 -25.56 -21.71 15.02
CA ASP A 179 -25.13 -22.49 13.86
C ASP A 179 -25.27 -21.70 12.55
N GLN A 180 -26.25 -20.80 12.46
CA GLN A 180 -26.37 -19.82 11.38
C GLN A 180 -25.19 -18.85 11.36
N LEU A 181 -24.76 -18.35 12.53
CA LEU A 181 -23.58 -17.50 12.62
C LEU A 181 -22.31 -18.22 12.12
N LEU A 182 -22.11 -19.48 12.53
CA LEU A 182 -20.96 -20.27 12.07
C LEU A 182 -20.97 -20.46 10.55
N ARG A 183 -22.12 -20.76 9.95
CA ARG A 183 -22.26 -20.86 8.49
C ARG A 183 -21.91 -19.53 7.81
N ARG A 184 -22.33 -18.41 8.40
CA ARG A 184 -22.01 -17.08 7.87
C ARG A 184 -20.50 -16.80 7.91
N PHE A 185 -19.80 -17.15 8.99
CA PHE A 185 -18.33 -17.06 9.04
C PHE A 185 -17.64 -17.90 7.96
N VAL A 186 -18.13 -19.11 7.68
CA VAL A 186 -17.60 -19.92 6.56
C VAL A 186 -17.81 -19.22 5.21
N THR A 187 -18.98 -18.63 4.96
CA THR A 187 -19.22 -17.88 3.72
C THR A 187 -18.33 -16.63 3.59
N MET A 188 -17.89 -16.08 4.72
CA MET A 188 -16.93 -14.98 4.81
C MET A 188 -15.47 -15.42 4.71
N GLN A 189 -15.22 -16.69 4.36
CA GLN A 189 -13.89 -17.30 4.20
C GLN A 189 -13.11 -17.51 5.51
N TYR A 190 -13.79 -17.54 6.67
CA TYR A 190 -13.17 -18.00 7.90
C TYR A 190 -13.19 -19.53 7.99
N THR A 191 -12.12 -20.09 8.54
CA THR A 191 -11.98 -21.55 8.71
C THR A 191 -12.30 -21.95 10.14
N ARG A 192 -13.12 -22.99 10.33
CA ARG A 192 -13.31 -23.56 11.67
C ARG A 192 -12.06 -24.34 12.09
N ASN A 193 -11.44 -23.96 13.21
CA ASN A 193 -10.30 -24.67 13.76
C ASN A 193 -10.31 -24.69 15.29
N ASP A 194 -10.81 -25.79 15.85
CA ASP A 194 -10.92 -25.96 17.31
C ASP A 194 -9.56 -26.27 17.98
N MET A 195 -8.55 -26.71 17.21
CA MET A 195 -7.22 -27.08 17.72
C MET A 195 -6.22 -25.92 17.69
N ALA A 196 -6.06 -25.28 16.54
CA ALA A 196 -5.14 -24.17 16.34
C ALA A 196 -5.94 -22.89 16.10
N PHE A 197 -5.96 -22.02 17.11
CA PHE A 197 -6.70 -20.77 17.07
C PHE A 197 -5.79 -19.65 16.56
N THR A 198 -5.82 -19.45 15.25
CA THR A 198 -4.99 -18.46 14.51
C THR A 198 -5.88 -17.45 13.78
N ARG A 199 -5.29 -16.39 13.23
CA ARG A 199 -6.02 -15.39 12.41
C ARG A 199 -6.79 -16.07 11.27
N GLY A 200 -7.97 -15.54 10.96
CA GLY A 200 -8.85 -16.10 9.93
C GLY A 200 -9.56 -17.39 10.36
N THR A 201 -9.51 -17.75 11.64
CA THR A 201 -10.21 -18.92 12.16
C THR A 201 -11.24 -18.58 13.24
N PHE A 202 -12.22 -19.47 13.39
CA PHE A 202 -13.15 -19.46 14.52
C PHE A 202 -13.24 -20.85 15.15
N ARG A 203 -13.65 -20.89 16.43
CA ARG A 203 -13.85 -22.13 17.19
C ARG A 203 -15.07 -22.02 18.10
N VAL A 204 -15.54 -23.17 18.57
CA VAL A 204 -16.72 -23.26 19.44
C VAL A 204 -16.37 -24.00 20.73
N ARG A 205 -16.73 -23.42 21.87
CA ARG A 205 -16.55 -24.01 23.20
C ARG A 205 -17.85 -23.89 23.99
N GLY A 206 -18.68 -24.93 23.94
CA GLY A 206 -20.02 -24.90 24.55
C GLY A 206 -20.89 -23.82 23.92
N ASP A 207 -21.29 -22.84 24.71
CA ASP A 207 -22.15 -21.73 24.31
C ASP A 207 -21.35 -20.49 23.89
N THR A 208 -20.03 -20.64 23.72
CA THR A 208 -19.13 -19.57 23.32
C THR A 208 -18.60 -19.81 21.91
N VAL A 209 -18.65 -18.77 21.08
CA VAL A 209 -17.97 -18.71 19.79
C VAL A 209 -16.80 -17.74 19.90
N GLU A 210 -15.60 -18.17 19.52
CA GLU A 210 -14.43 -17.31 19.46
C GLU A 210 -13.94 -17.21 18.01
N ILE A 211 -13.65 -16.01 17.55
CA ILE A 211 -13.16 -15.72 16.20
C ILE A 211 -11.95 -14.79 16.28
N ILE A 212 -10.94 -15.02 15.42
CA ILE A 212 -9.84 -14.06 15.23
C ILE A 212 -10.01 -13.43 13.84
N PRO A 213 -10.55 -12.20 13.75
CA PRO A 213 -10.62 -11.46 12.50
C PRO A 213 -9.25 -11.33 11.84
N VAL A 214 -9.20 -11.33 10.51
CA VAL A 214 -7.91 -11.30 9.77
C VAL A 214 -7.11 -10.01 9.97
N TYR A 215 -7.77 -8.93 10.43
CA TYR A 215 -7.16 -7.62 10.71
C TYR A 215 -6.77 -7.41 12.18
N GLU A 216 -7.32 -8.20 13.09
CA GLU A 216 -7.14 -8.02 14.53
C GLU A 216 -5.94 -8.84 15.05
N GLU A 217 -5.28 -8.31 16.08
CA GLU A 217 -4.36 -9.08 16.91
C GLU A 217 -5.10 -9.84 18.02
N LEU A 218 -6.26 -9.31 18.43
CA LEU A 218 -7.06 -9.84 19.51
C LEU A 218 -8.19 -10.72 18.97
N ALA A 219 -8.58 -11.72 19.77
CA ALA A 219 -9.74 -12.55 19.48
C ALA A 219 -11.02 -11.86 19.95
N VAL A 220 -12.13 -12.14 19.28
CA VAL A 220 -13.48 -11.74 19.71
C VAL A 220 -14.18 -12.98 20.25
N ARG A 221 -14.68 -12.89 21.47
CA ARG A 221 -15.53 -13.88 22.11
C ARG A 221 -16.97 -13.40 22.12
N ILE A 222 -17.87 -14.29 21.70
CA ILE A 222 -19.30 -14.09 21.66
C ILE A 222 -19.91 -15.17 22.53
N GLU A 223 -20.51 -14.76 23.65
CA GLU A 223 -21.15 -15.67 24.62
C GLU A 223 -22.66 -15.67 24.38
N PHE A 224 -23.24 -16.87 24.27
CA PHE A 224 -24.65 -17.06 23.98
C PHE A 224 -25.41 -17.58 25.21
N PHE A 225 -26.64 -17.12 25.37
CA PHE A 225 -27.64 -17.73 26.24
C PHE A 225 -28.84 -18.19 25.38
N GLY A 226 -28.84 -19.46 24.98
CA GLY A 226 -29.73 -19.95 23.94
C GLY A 226 -29.39 -19.31 22.59
N ASP A 227 -30.33 -18.54 22.03
CA ASP A 227 -30.16 -17.81 20.76
C ASP A 227 -29.85 -16.32 20.98
N GLU A 228 -29.66 -15.85 22.22
CA GLU A 228 -29.34 -14.46 22.53
C GLU A 228 -27.83 -14.27 22.78
N ILE A 229 -27.24 -13.22 22.23
CA ILE A 229 -25.86 -12.82 22.55
C ILE A 229 -25.85 -12.11 23.91
N GLU A 230 -25.36 -12.78 24.95
CA GLU A 230 -25.31 -12.26 26.32
C GLU A 230 -24.12 -11.30 26.53
N ALA A 231 -22.97 -11.61 25.94
CA ALA A 231 -21.77 -10.80 26.08
C ALA A 231 -20.85 -10.89 24.86
N ILE A 232 -20.17 -9.78 24.57
CA ILE A 232 -19.09 -9.72 23.58
C ILE A 232 -17.85 -9.19 24.29
N ALA A 233 -16.71 -9.86 24.09
CA ALA A 233 -15.45 -9.47 24.69
C ALA A 233 -14.28 -9.63 23.72
N THR A 234 -13.31 -8.74 23.81
CA THR A 234 -12.04 -8.86 23.12
C THR A 234 -11.02 -9.54 24.05
N LEU A 235 -10.27 -10.52 23.54
CA LEU A 235 -9.37 -11.37 24.30
C LEU A 235 -7.96 -11.39 23.72
N HIS A 236 -6.97 -11.62 24.57
CA HIS A 236 -5.64 -11.99 24.10
C HIS A 236 -5.66 -13.46 23.57
N PRO A 237 -5.28 -13.72 22.30
CA PRO A 237 -5.50 -15.03 21.66
C PRO A 237 -4.70 -16.17 22.31
N LEU A 238 -3.55 -15.85 22.95
CA LEU A 238 -2.68 -16.84 23.59
C LEU A 238 -3.04 -17.13 25.05
N THR A 239 -3.41 -16.11 25.83
CA THR A 239 -3.67 -16.26 27.28
C THR A 239 -5.15 -16.48 27.57
N GLY A 240 -6.03 -15.99 26.71
CA GLY A 240 -7.48 -16.00 26.91
C GLY A 240 -7.98 -14.91 27.86
N ASP A 241 -7.10 -14.02 28.32
CA ASP A 241 -7.46 -12.92 29.20
C ASP A 241 -8.36 -11.92 28.48
N VAL A 242 -9.41 -11.48 29.17
CA VAL A 242 -10.30 -10.43 28.67
C VAL A 242 -9.57 -9.10 28.69
N VAL A 243 -9.43 -8.49 27.52
CA VAL A 243 -8.82 -7.16 27.37
C VAL A 243 -9.86 -6.07 27.59
N ARG A 244 -11.05 -6.21 26.99
CA ARG A 244 -12.17 -5.28 27.15
C ARG A 244 -13.50 -5.94 26.76
N SER A 245 -14.58 -5.42 27.30
CA SER A 245 -15.96 -5.77 26.91
C SER A 245 -16.43 -4.85 25.79
N GLU A 246 -17.15 -5.41 24.83
CA GLU A 246 -17.68 -4.69 23.67
C GLU A 246 -19.21 -4.73 23.69
N GLN A 247 -19.86 -3.65 23.27
CA GLN A 247 -21.32 -3.63 23.07
C GLN A 247 -21.71 -4.07 21.66
N GLN A 248 -20.82 -3.82 20.70
CA GLN A 248 -20.99 -4.10 19.30
C GLN A 248 -19.65 -4.48 18.68
N VAL A 249 -19.65 -5.41 17.74
CA VAL A 249 -18.48 -5.74 16.92
C VAL A 249 -18.87 -5.94 15.46
N HIS A 250 -17.97 -5.51 14.58
CA HIS A 250 -18.06 -5.77 13.15
C HIS A 250 -17.00 -6.79 12.76
N VAL A 251 -17.45 -7.91 12.20
CA VAL A 251 -16.57 -8.93 11.61
C VAL A 251 -16.64 -8.76 10.10
N PHE A 252 -15.53 -8.34 9.47
CA PHE A 252 -15.43 -8.26 8.02
C PHE A 252 -14.95 -9.58 7.40
N PRO A 253 -15.21 -9.81 6.10
CA PRO A 253 -14.71 -11.00 5.41
C PRO A 253 -13.18 -11.16 5.48
N ALA A 254 -12.74 -12.42 5.50
CA ALA A 254 -11.34 -12.80 5.59
C ALA A 254 -10.54 -12.57 4.29
N THR A 255 -11.18 -12.06 3.23
CA THR A 255 -10.53 -11.69 1.96
C THR A 255 -11.22 -10.47 1.36
N HIS A 256 -10.46 -9.65 0.61
CA HIS A 256 -11.03 -8.53 -0.14
C HIS A 256 -11.83 -9.00 -1.37
N TYR A 257 -11.66 -10.22 -1.86
CA TYR A 257 -12.32 -10.74 -3.07
C TYR A 257 -13.49 -11.68 -2.75
N VAL A 258 -14.34 -11.33 -1.79
CA VAL A 258 -15.56 -12.10 -1.52
C VAL A 258 -16.63 -11.77 -2.56
N ALA A 259 -17.15 -12.80 -3.22
CA ALA A 259 -18.32 -12.72 -4.08
C ALA A 259 -19.37 -13.76 -3.62
N GLY A 260 -20.65 -13.37 -3.65
CA GLY A 260 -21.75 -14.29 -3.35
C GLY A 260 -21.93 -15.38 -4.41
N PRO A 261 -22.62 -16.50 -4.07
CA PRO A 261 -22.87 -17.61 -4.99
C PRO A 261 -23.52 -17.17 -6.31
N GLU A 262 -24.54 -16.32 -6.25
CA GLU A 262 -25.23 -15.79 -7.44
C GLU A 262 -24.34 -14.90 -8.31
N ARG A 263 -23.41 -14.16 -7.70
CA ARG A 263 -22.45 -13.31 -8.41
C ARG A 263 -21.38 -14.17 -9.09
N MET A 264 -20.90 -15.19 -8.40
CA MET A 264 -19.94 -16.14 -8.95
C MET A 264 -20.53 -16.92 -10.14
N GLU A 265 -21.77 -17.38 -10.05
CA GLU A 265 -22.43 -18.11 -11.15
C GLU A 265 -22.60 -17.23 -12.41
N ARG A 266 -22.97 -15.96 -12.21
CA ARG A 266 -23.00 -14.97 -13.31
C ARG A 266 -21.62 -14.73 -13.91
N ALA A 267 -20.58 -14.65 -13.08
CA ALA A 267 -19.21 -14.48 -13.54
C ALA A 267 -18.74 -15.67 -14.37
N ILE A 268 -18.97 -16.90 -13.89
CA ILE A 268 -18.66 -18.15 -14.59
C ILE A 268 -19.32 -18.17 -15.98
N THR A 269 -20.61 -17.86 -16.05
CA THR A 269 -21.35 -17.78 -17.32
C THR A 269 -20.73 -16.74 -18.27
N GLY A 270 -20.36 -15.57 -17.75
CA GLY A 270 -19.70 -14.52 -18.53
C GLY A 270 -18.31 -14.92 -19.05
N ILE A 271 -17.53 -15.65 -18.24
CA ILE A 271 -16.21 -16.16 -18.60
C ILE A 271 -16.33 -17.22 -19.69
N GLU A 272 -17.30 -18.13 -19.60
CA GLU A 272 -17.55 -19.16 -20.62
C GLU A 272 -17.91 -18.54 -21.97
N SER A 273 -18.78 -17.51 -21.97
CA SER A 273 -19.14 -16.80 -23.19
C SER A 273 -17.95 -16.03 -23.80
N GLU A 274 -17.12 -15.37 -22.99
CA GLU A 274 -15.91 -14.69 -23.48
C GLU A 274 -14.89 -15.69 -24.03
N LEU A 275 -14.73 -16.84 -23.39
CA LEU A 275 -13.86 -17.91 -23.84
C LEU A 275 -14.30 -18.43 -25.21
N GLU A 276 -15.59 -18.75 -25.39
CA GLU A 276 -16.12 -19.24 -26.66
C GLU A 276 -15.85 -18.26 -27.81
N HIS A 277 -16.14 -16.97 -27.59
CA HIS A 277 -15.89 -15.92 -28.59
C HIS A 277 -14.40 -15.79 -28.92
N ARG A 278 -13.53 -15.80 -27.90
CA ARG A 278 -12.08 -15.65 -28.10
C ARG A 278 -11.47 -16.85 -28.81
N LEU A 279 -11.96 -18.07 -28.55
CA LEU A 279 -11.49 -19.27 -29.24
C LEU A 279 -11.82 -19.22 -30.73
N VAL A 280 -13.04 -18.83 -31.10
CA VAL A 280 -13.43 -18.65 -32.51
C VAL A 280 -12.56 -17.61 -33.21
N GLU A 281 -12.23 -16.51 -32.52
CA GLU A 281 -11.34 -15.48 -33.05
C GLU A 281 -9.93 -16.02 -33.33
N LEU A 282 -9.33 -16.70 -32.36
CA LEU A 282 -7.98 -17.28 -32.47
C LEU A 282 -7.92 -18.36 -33.56
N GLU A 283 -8.91 -19.25 -33.61
CA GLU A 283 -9.00 -20.31 -34.63
C GLU A 283 -9.15 -19.72 -36.05
N ARG A 284 -9.95 -18.65 -36.23
CA ARG A 284 -10.04 -17.92 -37.50
C ARG A 284 -8.74 -17.23 -37.92
N GLN A 285 -7.93 -16.81 -36.95
CA GLN A 285 -6.59 -16.25 -37.18
C GLN A 285 -5.52 -17.34 -37.37
N ASN A 286 -5.90 -18.61 -37.38
CA ASN A 286 -4.99 -19.76 -37.44
C ASN A 286 -4.00 -19.85 -36.25
N LYS A 287 -4.37 -19.26 -35.10
CA LYS A 287 -3.64 -19.28 -33.82
C LYS A 287 -4.08 -20.48 -32.97
N LEU A 288 -3.85 -21.69 -33.50
CA LEU A 288 -4.39 -22.93 -32.93
C LEU A 288 -3.74 -23.29 -31.58
N LEU A 289 -2.46 -23.00 -31.41
CA LEU A 289 -1.73 -23.27 -30.16
C LEU A 289 -2.25 -22.37 -29.02
N GLU A 290 -2.43 -21.08 -29.31
CA GLU A 290 -2.98 -20.10 -28.39
C GLU A 290 -4.41 -20.45 -27.99
N ALA A 291 -5.24 -20.88 -28.96
CA ALA A 291 -6.60 -21.34 -28.68
C ALA A 291 -6.62 -22.57 -27.77
N GLN A 292 -5.77 -23.57 -28.04
CA GLN A 292 -5.66 -24.76 -27.21
C GLN A 292 -5.21 -24.43 -25.78
N ARG A 293 -4.17 -23.59 -25.65
CA ARG A 293 -3.63 -23.12 -24.36
C ARG A 293 -4.71 -22.40 -23.54
N LEU A 294 -5.41 -21.46 -24.17
CA LEU A 294 -6.44 -20.66 -23.52
C LEU A 294 -7.61 -21.53 -23.04
N ARG A 295 -8.04 -22.47 -23.88
CA ARG A 295 -9.11 -23.43 -23.57
C ARG A 295 -8.75 -24.26 -22.35
N MET A 296 -7.59 -24.93 -22.37
CA MET A 296 -7.16 -25.80 -21.28
C MET A 296 -7.10 -25.06 -19.93
N ARG A 297 -6.46 -23.89 -19.90
CA ARG A 297 -6.30 -23.12 -18.67
C ARG A 297 -7.62 -22.57 -18.15
N THR A 298 -8.42 -21.94 -19.02
CA THR A 298 -9.67 -21.32 -18.59
C THR A 298 -10.69 -22.35 -18.13
N THR A 299 -10.77 -23.51 -18.78
CA THR A 299 -11.67 -24.60 -18.35
C THR A 299 -11.27 -25.15 -16.98
N TYR A 300 -9.98 -25.34 -16.72
CA TYR A 300 -9.50 -25.73 -15.39
C TYR A 300 -9.85 -24.70 -14.32
N ASP A 301 -9.60 -23.41 -14.59
CA ASP A 301 -9.94 -22.33 -13.66
C ASP A 301 -11.46 -22.27 -13.37
N LEU A 302 -12.31 -22.50 -14.39
CA LEU A 302 -13.77 -22.58 -14.24
C LEU A 302 -14.23 -23.78 -13.40
N GLU A 303 -13.61 -24.95 -13.56
CA GLU A 303 -13.90 -26.12 -12.72
C GLU A 303 -13.56 -25.86 -11.25
N MET A 304 -12.41 -25.23 -11.00
CA MET A 304 -11.98 -24.85 -9.66
C MET A 304 -12.94 -23.81 -9.03
N MET A 305 -13.36 -22.80 -9.79
CA MET A 305 -14.35 -21.82 -9.34
C MET A 305 -15.70 -22.47 -8.96
N ARG A 306 -16.16 -23.49 -9.70
CA ARG A 306 -17.42 -24.20 -9.40
C ARG A 306 -17.33 -25.10 -8.18
N GLN A 307 -16.22 -25.82 -7.99
CA GLN A 307 -16.08 -26.81 -6.92
C GLN A 307 -15.63 -26.20 -5.60
N ILE A 308 -14.71 -25.23 -5.66
CA ILE A 308 -14.02 -24.69 -4.48
C ILE A 308 -14.44 -23.23 -4.21
N GLY A 309 -15.04 -22.55 -5.19
CA GLY A 309 -15.39 -21.12 -5.09
C GLY A 309 -14.21 -20.18 -5.37
N SER A 310 -13.04 -20.71 -5.72
CA SER A 310 -11.84 -19.94 -6.05
C SER A 310 -10.88 -20.73 -6.96
N CYS A 311 -9.94 -20.05 -7.61
CA CYS A 311 -8.89 -20.64 -8.44
C CYS A 311 -7.57 -19.87 -8.29
N SER A 312 -6.47 -20.47 -8.76
CA SER A 312 -5.19 -19.76 -8.82
C SER A 312 -5.27 -18.62 -9.84
N GLY A 313 -4.88 -17.40 -9.43
CA GLY A 313 -4.95 -16.24 -10.30
C GLY A 313 -6.39 -15.72 -10.53
N ILE A 314 -7.30 -15.95 -9.59
CA ILE A 314 -8.71 -15.51 -9.65
C ILE A 314 -8.86 -14.02 -9.96
N GLU A 315 -7.89 -13.19 -9.58
CA GLU A 315 -7.86 -11.76 -9.86
C GLU A 315 -7.94 -11.44 -11.37
N ASN A 316 -7.50 -12.34 -12.25
CA ASN A 316 -7.61 -12.18 -13.70
C ASN A 316 -9.07 -12.23 -14.20
N TYR A 317 -9.99 -12.73 -13.39
CA TYR A 317 -11.43 -12.77 -13.67
C TYR A 317 -12.19 -11.66 -12.94
N SER A 318 -11.50 -10.76 -12.25
CA SER A 318 -12.11 -9.72 -11.40
C SER A 318 -13.16 -8.88 -12.12
N ARG A 319 -12.99 -8.55 -13.41
CA ARG A 319 -14.03 -7.83 -14.17
C ARG A 319 -15.36 -8.60 -14.23
N HIS A 320 -15.30 -9.91 -14.50
CA HIS A 320 -16.48 -10.76 -14.57
C HIS A 320 -17.10 -10.96 -13.20
N ILE A 321 -16.27 -11.21 -12.18
CA ILE A 321 -16.70 -11.32 -10.78
C ILE A 321 -17.39 -10.03 -10.36
N ASP A 322 -16.81 -8.87 -10.69
CA ASP A 322 -17.38 -7.59 -10.34
C ASP A 322 -18.61 -7.24 -11.19
N GLY A 323 -18.89 -7.94 -12.29
CA GLY A 323 -19.94 -7.58 -13.24
C GLY A 323 -19.71 -6.23 -13.92
N ARG A 324 -18.46 -5.80 -14.05
CA ARG A 324 -18.10 -4.51 -14.64
C ARG A 324 -18.09 -4.56 -16.17
N ALA A 325 -18.35 -3.42 -16.81
CA ALA A 325 -18.20 -3.28 -18.25
C ALA A 325 -16.72 -3.43 -18.69
N PRO A 326 -16.44 -3.94 -19.90
CA PRO A 326 -15.10 -3.98 -20.48
C PRO A 326 -14.40 -2.62 -20.46
N GLY A 327 -13.10 -2.59 -20.15
CA GLY A 327 -12.29 -1.38 -20.09
C GLY A 327 -12.47 -0.53 -18.81
N SER A 328 -13.49 -0.80 -18.00
CA SER A 328 -13.75 -0.04 -16.77
C SER A 328 -12.61 -0.18 -15.74
N ALA A 329 -12.42 0.86 -14.95
CA ALA A 329 -11.50 0.85 -13.82
C ALA A 329 -11.96 -0.14 -12.73
N PRO A 330 -11.03 -0.84 -12.06
CA PRO A 330 -11.36 -1.58 -10.84
C PRO A 330 -11.63 -0.62 -9.68
N ASN A 331 -12.22 -1.16 -8.60
CA ASN A 331 -12.25 -0.45 -7.33
C ASN A 331 -10.87 -0.57 -6.66
N THR A 332 -10.51 0.43 -5.89
CA THR A 332 -9.20 0.53 -5.24
C THR A 332 -9.36 1.01 -3.80
N LEU A 333 -8.25 1.22 -3.08
CA LEU A 333 -8.32 1.77 -1.72
C LEU A 333 -9.01 3.15 -1.70
N LEU A 334 -8.85 3.94 -2.77
CA LEU A 334 -9.49 5.26 -2.91
C LEU A 334 -11.02 5.19 -2.82
N ASP A 335 -11.62 4.07 -3.25
CA ASP A 335 -13.06 3.85 -3.19
C ASP A 335 -13.56 3.51 -1.77
N TYR A 336 -12.67 3.17 -0.83
CA TYR A 336 -13.00 2.93 0.59
C TYR A 336 -13.01 4.24 1.41
N PHE A 337 -12.31 5.28 0.93
CA PHE A 337 -12.28 6.57 1.58
C PHE A 337 -13.62 7.32 1.44
N PRO A 338 -14.02 8.12 2.46
CA PRO A 338 -15.14 9.06 2.32
C PRO A 338 -14.94 10.09 1.20
N GLU A 339 -16.05 10.60 0.66
CA GLU A 339 -16.28 12.02 0.33
C GLU A 339 -15.02 12.89 0.24
N ASP A 340 -14.71 13.35 1.43
CA ASP A 340 -13.91 14.50 1.75
C ASP A 340 -12.55 14.08 2.29
N PHE A 341 -12.00 12.93 1.92
CA PHE A 341 -10.65 12.59 2.38
C PHE A 341 -9.60 13.60 1.85
N LEU A 342 -8.50 13.75 2.58
CA LEU A 342 -7.33 14.52 2.16
C LEU A 342 -6.29 13.57 1.53
N LEU A 343 -5.72 13.95 0.39
CA LEU A 343 -4.56 13.26 -0.17
C LEU A 343 -3.29 14.04 0.15
N VAL A 344 -2.27 13.34 0.63
CA VAL A 344 -0.91 13.87 0.79
C VAL A 344 0.01 13.00 -0.04
N ILE A 345 0.78 13.59 -0.95
CA ILE A 345 1.76 12.88 -1.76
C ILE A 345 3.16 13.28 -1.31
N ASP A 346 3.84 12.37 -0.61
CA ASP A 346 5.22 12.57 -0.20
C ASP A 346 6.19 12.29 -1.35
N GLU A 347 7.28 13.06 -1.37
CA GLU A 347 8.24 13.14 -2.48
C GLU A 347 7.53 13.17 -3.85
N SER A 348 6.61 14.12 -4.02
CA SER A 348 5.68 14.19 -5.15
C SER A 348 6.35 14.09 -6.53
N HIS A 349 7.51 14.72 -6.67
CA HIS A 349 8.33 14.66 -7.89
C HIS A 349 8.73 13.24 -8.34
N VAL A 350 8.72 12.25 -7.44
CA VAL A 350 8.92 10.82 -7.72
C VAL A 350 7.59 10.07 -7.73
N THR A 351 6.74 10.31 -6.73
CA THR A 351 5.51 9.54 -6.53
C THR A 351 4.49 9.80 -7.65
N VAL A 352 4.35 11.03 -8.14
CA VAL A 352 3.43 11.38 -9.24
C VAL A 352 3.78 10.63 -10.54
N PRO A 353 5.03 10.70 -11.07
CA PRO A 353 5.41 9.89 -12.23
C PRO A 353 5.23 8.38 -12.01
N GLN A 354 5.51 7.89 -10.79
CA GLN A 354 5.36 6.48 -10.46
C GLN A 354 3.90 6.02 -10.59
N ILE A 355 2.93 6.79 -10.06
CA ILE A 355 1.50 6.50 -10.19
C ILE A 355 1.11 6.37 -11.68
N GLY A 356 1.52 7.33 -12.51
CA GLY A 356 1.22 7.31 -13.95
C GLY A 356 1.83 6.13 -14.71
N ALA A 357 2.98 5.61 -14.25
CA ALA A 357 3.69 4.52 -14.92
C ALA A 357 3.12 3.12 -14.61
N MET A 358 2.41 2.93 -13.49
CA MET A 358 1.98 1.58 -13.04
C MET A 358 1.06 0.89 -14.07
N PHE A 359 0.13 1.62 -14.67
CA PHE A 359 -0.77 1.09 -15.69
C PHE A 359 -0.03 0.64 -16.95
N GLU A 360 0.88 1.45 -17.47
CA GLU A 360 1.62 1.15 -18.70
C GLU A 360 2.48 -0.11 -18.55
N GLY A 361 3.15 -0.26 -17.41
CA GLY A 361 3.93 -1.47 -17.08
C GLY A 361 3.06 -2.73 -16.99
N ASP A 362 1.92 -2.66 -16.30
CA ASP A 362 1.01 -3.80 -16.15
C ASP A 362 0.38 -4.21 -17.50
N MET A 363 -0.09 -3.23 -18.28
CA MET A 363 -0.68 -3.46 -19.60
C MET A 363 0.29 -4.07 -20.58
N SER A 364 1.55 -3.60 -20.62
CA SER A 364 2.58 -4.15 -21.50
C SER A 364 2.78 -5.65 -21.25
N ARG A 365 2.86 -6.05 -19.98
CA ARG A 365 2.99 -7.46 -19.58
C ARG A 365 1.74 -8.29 -19.95
N LYS A 366 0.54 -7.77 -19.66
CA LYS A 366 -0.71 -8.52 -19.86
C LYS A 366 -1.12 -8.68 -21.31
N ARG A 367 -0.83 -7.71 -22.17
CA ARG A 367 -1.10 -7.83 -23.62
C ARG A 367 -0.41 -9.06 -24.21
N ALA A 368 0.85 -9.30 -23.87
CA ALA A 368 1.56 -10.51 -24.30
C ALA A 368 0.86 -11.80 -23.84
N LEU A 369 0.40 -11.87 -22.59
CA LEU A 369 -0.34 -13.04 -22.11
C LEU A 369 -1.65 -13.27 -22.89
N VAL A 370 -2.38 -12.21 -23.25
CA VAL A 370 -3.63 -12.30 -24.01
C VAL A 370 -3.40 -12.65 -25.48
N ASP A 371 -2.39 -12.05 -26.10
CA ASP A 371 -2.08 -12.24 -27.51
C ASP A 371 -1.62 -13.67 -27.81
N PHE A 372 -0.94 -14.29 -26.85
CA PHE A 372 -0.44 -15.66 -26.91
C PHE A 372 -1.32 -16.68 -26.15
N GLY A 373 -2.57 -16.33 -25.82
CA GLY A 373 -3.56 -17.29 -25.30
C GLY A 373 -3.28 -17.87 -23.92
N PHE A 374 -2.51 -17.17 -23.07
CA PHE A 374 -2.36 -17.54 -21.65
C PHE A 374 -3.52 -17.04 -20.79
N ARG A 375 -4.13 -15.91 -21.16
CA ARG A 375 -5.25 -15.30 -20.44
C ARG A 375 -6.32 -14.75 -21.39
N LEU A 376 -7.55 -14.64 -20.90
CA LEU A 376 -8.65 -14.00 -21.62
C LEU A 376 -8.42 -12.49 -21.77
N PRO A 377 -9.04 -11.83 -22.77
CA PRO A 377 -8.98 -10.38 -22.91
C PRO A 377 -9.39 -9.63 -21.65
N SER A 378 -10.37 -10.13 -20.89
CA SER A 378 -10.78 -9.58 -19.59
C SER A 378 -9.67 -9.43 -18.56
N ALA A 379 -8.57 -10.19 -18.66
CA ALA A 379 -7.49 -10.12 -17.69
C ALA A 379 -6.78 -8.77 -17.65
N VAL A 380 -6.87 -7.97 -18.74
CA VAL A 380 -6.33 -6.60 -18.79
C VAL A 380 -7.17 -5.60 -18.01
N ASP A 381 -8.43 -5.95 -17.69
CA ASP A 381 -9.33 -5.12 -16.88
C ASP A 381 -9.12 -5.31 -15.37
N ASN A 382 -8.28 -6.30 -14.98
CA ASN A 382 -7.62 -6.35 -13.68
C ASN A 382 -6.33 -5.52 -13.80
N ARG A 383 -6.27 -4.31 -13.28
CA ARG A 383 -5.12 -3.42 -13.51
C ARG A 383 -5.05 -2.34 -12.44
N PRO A 384 -3.91 -1.66 -12.25
CA PRO A 384 -3.94 -0.40 -11.53
C PRO A 384 -4.76 0.66 -12.29
N LEU A 385 -5.12 1.73 -11.58
CA LEU A 385 -5.75 2.90 -12.20
C LEU A 385 -4.83 3.53 -13.25
N ARG A 386 -5.44 4.05 -14.31
CA ARG A 386 -4.79 5.03 -15.17
C ARG A 386 -4.64 6.35 -14.43
N TRP A 387 -3.76 7.21 -14.94
CA TRP A 387 -3.56 8.53 -14.36
C TRP A 387 -4.86 9.34 -14.30
N GLU A 388 -5.64 9.34 -15.38
CA GLU A 388 -6.91 10.07 -15.45
C GLU A 388 -7.93 9.54 -14.45
N GLU A 389 -8.01 8.21 -14.30
CA GLU A 389 -8.89 7.54 -13.35
C GLU A 389 -8.50 7.83 -11.89
N PHE A 390 -7.20 8.01 -11.61
CA PHE A 390 -6.70 8.47 -10.32
C PHE A 390 -7.12 9.91 -10.05
N VAL A 391 -6.88 10.83 -11.00
CA VAL A 391 -7.23 12.26 -10.88
C VAL A 391 -8.74 12.48 -10.67
N GLU A 392 -9.59 11.63 -11.28
CA GLU A 392 -11.04 11.64 -11.09
C GLU A 392 -11.48 11.22 -9.67
N ARG A 393 -10.69 10.41 -8.98
CA ARG A 393 -11.02 9.85 -7.64
C ARG A 393 -10.45 10.65 -6.48
N ILE A 394 -9.43 11.46 -6.73
CA ILE A 394 -8.81 12.28 -5.70
C ILE A 394 -9.53 13.61 -5.52
N GLY A 395 -9.58 14.07 -4.27
CA GLY A 395 -10.11 15.37 -3.89
C GLY A 395 -9.02 16.41 -3.76
N GLN A 396 -9.01 17.11 -2.62
CA GLN A 396 -7.94 18.05 -2.29
C GLN A 396 -6.64 17.30 -2.00
N THR A 397 -5.54 17.78 -2.58
CA THR A 397 -4.23 17.14 -2.58
C THR A 397 -3.15 18.11 -2.11
N VAL A 398 -2.30 17.65 -1.20
CA VAL A 398 -1.09 18.35 -0.76
C VAL A 398 0.13 17.60 -1.27
N TYR A 399 0.92 18.25 -2.12
CA TYR A 399 2.17 17.71 -2.66
C TYR A 399 3.34 18.14 -1.78
N LEU A 400 4.07 17.19 -1.21
CA LEU A 400 5.25 17.46 -0.40
C LEU A 400 6.50 17.16 -1.23
N SER A 401 7.35 18.16 -1.43
CA SER A 401 8.66 17.93 -2.04
C SER A 401 9.63 19.07 -1.74
N ALA A 402 10.91 18.74 -1.62
CA ALA A 402 11.98 19.75 -1.66
C ALA A 402 12.22 20.29 -3.08
N THR A 403 11.84 19.50 -4.09
CA THR A 403 12.04 19.79 -5.52
C THR A 403 10.78 19.43 -6.31
N PRO A 404 9.66 20.18 -6.15
CA PRO A 404 8.41 19.87 -6.84
C PRO A 404 8.58 19.73 -8.35
N GLY A 405 7.99 18.70 -8.92
CA GLY A 405 7.92 18.44 -10.34
C GLY A 405 7.03 19.41 -11.11
N SER A 406 7.06 19.31 -12.44
CA SER A 406 6.29 20.19 -13.32
C SER A 406 4.78 20.03 -13.19
N TYR A 407 4.29 18.83 -12.87
CA TYR A 407 2.87 18.56 -12.72
C TYR A 407 2.30 19.37 -11.56
N GLU A 408 2.81 19.17 -10.35
CA GLU A 408 2.28 19.82 -9.15
C GLU A 408 2.44 21.34 -9.18
N LEU A 409 3.52 21.86 -9.76
CA LEU A 409 3.69 23.30 -9.98
C LEU A 409 2.69 23.89 -10.97
N SER A 410 2.24 23.10 -11.96
CA SER A 410 1.22 23.54 -12.92
C SER A 410 -0.21 23.50 -12.36
N MET A 411 -0.43 22.73 -11.29
CA MET A 411 -1.74 22.56 -10.66
C MET A 411 -2.00 23.55 -9.52
N SER A 412 -0.96 24.10 -8.91
CA SER A 412 -1.07 24.94 -7.71
C SER A 412 -0.79 26.42 -7.98
N ASP A 413 -1.54 27.30 -7.33
CA ASP A 413 -1.31 28.75 -7.35
C ASP A 413 -0.17 29.13 -6.39
N GLY A 414 1.05 28.87 -6.84
CA GLY A 414 2.27 29.08 -6.06
C GLY A 414 2.56 27.95 -5.07
N VAL A 415 3.47 28.21 -4.13
CA VAL A 415 3.93 27.21 -3.15
C VAL A 415 3.81 27.76 -1.74
N VAL A 416 3.61 26.86 -0.78
CA VAL A 416 3.84 27.12 0.65
C VAL A 416 5.29 26.72 0.94
N GLU A 417 6.10 27.65 1.39
CA GLU A 417 7.52 27.38 1.68
C GLU A 417 7.71 26.93 3.13
N GLN A 418 8.56 25.92 3.31
CA GLN A 418 9.06 25.49 4.60
C GLN A 418 10.55 25.18 4.45
N ILE A 419 11.41 26.18 4.68
CA ILE A 419 12.85 26.10 4.43
C ILE A 419 13.68 26.17 5.71
N ILE A 420 13.16 26.82 6.76
CA ILE A 420 13.85 26.92 8.04
C ILE A 420 13.74 25.60 8.81
N ARG A 421 14.90 24.96 9.06
CA ARG A 421 14.99 23.77 9.90
C ARG A 421 14.84 24.15 11.38
N PRO A 422 14.06 23.41 12.19
CA PRO A 422 13.93 23.65 13.63
C PRO A 422 15.27 23.72 14.39
N THR A 423 16.26 22.97 13.91
CA THR A 423 17.62 22.92 14.49
C THR A 423 18.50 24.12 14.12
N GLY A 424 18.06 24.98 13.19
CA GLY A 424 18.88 26.08 12.65
C GLY A 424 19.96 25.63 11.66
N LEU A 425 19.97 24.37 11.24
CA LEU A 425 20.91 23.87 10.23
C LEU A 425 20.69 24.56 8.88
N VAL A 426 21.77 25.08 8.30
CA VAL A 426 21.78 25.76 7.00
C VAL A 426 22.08 24.80 5.86
N ASP A 427 21.66 25.16 4.65
CA ASP A 427 22.06 24.42 3.44
C ASP A 427 23.58 24.47 3.23
N PRO A 428 24.18 23.39 2.71
CA PRO A 428 25.63 23.32 2.52
C PRO A 428 26.11 24.27 1.42
N GLN A 429 27.34 24.77 1.56
CA GLN A 429 27.99 25.55 0.52
C GLN A 429 28.33 24.67 -0.70
N VAL A 430 28.02 25.16 -1.91
CA VAL A 430 28.35 24.49 -3.17
C VAL A 430 29.61 25.09 -3.78
N VAL A 431 30.58 24.24 -4.12
CA VAL A 431 31.83 24.62 -4.78
C VAL A 431 31.98 23.82 -6.08
N VAL A 432 32.17 24.52 -7.21
CA VAL A 432 32.39 23.90 -8.52
C VAL A 432 33.89 23.90 -8.83
N LYS A 433 34.47 22.71 -9.03
CA LYS A 433 35.89 22.52 -9.35
C LYS A 433 36.09 21.93 -10.76
N PRO A 434 37.23 22.15 -11.44
CA PRO A 434 37.52 21.54 -12.74
C PRO A 434 37.68 20.02 -12.66
N THR A 435 37.41 19.31 -13.76
CA THR A 435 37.55 17.84 -13.83
C THR A 435 39.01 17.36 -13.84
N LYS A 436 39.95 18.21 -14.29
CA LYS A 436 41.38 17.88 -14.32
C LYS A 436 41.92 17.79 -12.88
N GLY A 437 42.36 16.61 -12.47
CA GLY A 437 42.88 16.36 -11.12
C GLY A 437 41.79 16.15 -10.05
N GLN A 438 40.53 15.95 -10.45
CA GLN A 438 39.40 15.84 -9.52
C GLN A 438 39.53 14.72 -8.47
N ILE A 439 40.20 13.61 -8.81
CA ILE A 439 40.35 12.48 -7.89
C ILE A 439 41.40 12.78 -6.82
N ASP A 440 42.50 13.44 -7.19
CA ASP A 440 43.53 13.86 -6.23
C ASP A 440 42.99 14.94 -5.30
N ASP A 441 42.20 15.89 -5.83
CA ASP A 441 41.49 16.91 -5.05
C ASP A 441 40.49 16.27 -4.07
N LEU A 442 39.65 15.34 -4.56
CA LEU A 442 38.70 14.59 -3.72
C LEU A 442 39.41 13.82 -2.61
N LEU A 443 40.54 13.17 -2.90
CA LEU A 443 41.33 12.44 -1.90
C LEU A 443 41.87 13.37 -0.80
N GLY A 444 42.27 14.60 -1.17
CA GLY A 444 42.64 15.65 -0.22
C GLY A 444 41.48 16.03 0.68
N GLU A 445 40.33 16.36 0.09
CA GLU A 445 39.11 16.72 0.84
C GLU A 445 38.63 15.60 1.76
N ILE A 446 38.71 14.34 1.31
CA ILE A 446 38.38 13.17 2.14
C ILE A 446 39.26 13.14 3.39
N ARG A 447 40.58 13.28 3.24
CA ARG A 447 41.51 13.26 4.37
C ARG A 447 41.21 14.38 5.37
N ASP A 448 40.95 15.59 4.88
CA ASP A 448 40.59 16.73 5.72
C ASP A 448 39.31 16.51 6.54
N ARG A 449 38.33 15.75 5.99
CA ARG A 449 37.10 15.39 6.71
C ARG A 449 37.32 14.24 7.69
N VAL A 450 38.12 13.24 7.32
CA VAL A 450 38.48 12.11 8.21
C VAL A 450 39.22 12.61 9.44
N ASP A 451 40.14 13.56 9.30
CA ASP A 451 40.87 14.18 10.42
C ASP A 451 39.95 14.91 11.42
N ARG A 452 38.72 15.23 11.01
CA ARG A 452 37.67 15.88 11.84
C ARG A 452 36.60 14.91 12.32
N ASP A 453 36.78 13.61 12.09
CA ASP A 453 35.76 12.57 12.34
C ASP A 453 34.42 12.85 11.61
N GLU A 454 34.48 13.45 10.43
CA GLU A 454 33.33 13.65 9.54
C GLU A 454 33.26 12.51 8.50
N ARG A 455 32.12 12.40 7.79
CA ARG A 455 31.88 11.37 6.75
C ARG A 455 31.69 12.01 5.39
N VAL A 456 32.02 11.27 4.33
CA VAL A 456 31.92 11.75 2.94
C VAL A 456 31.02 10.85 2.10
N LEU A 457 30.12 11.47 1.34
CA LEU A 457 29.30 10.81 0.32
C LEU A 457 29.80 11.24 -1.06
N VAL A 458 30.02 10.29 -1.96
CA VAL A 458 30.49 10.54 -3.33
C VAL A 458 29.54 9.88 -4.32
N THR A 459 28.98 10.66 -5.24
CA THR A 459 28.09 10.14 -6.29
C THR A 459 28.82 10.06 -7.63
N THR A 460 28.66 8.93 -8.32
CA THR A 460 29.20 8.64 -9.66
C THR A 460 28.06 8.34 -10.64
N LEU A 461 28.37 8.20 -11.94
CA LEU A 461 27.35 8.00 -12.97
C LEU A 461 27.02 6.53 -13.24
N THR A 462 27.92 5.60 -12.94
CA THR A 462 27.75 4.17 -13.27
C THR A 462 28.22 3.28 -12.13
N LYS A 463 27.68 2.06 -12.03
CA LYS A 463 28.09 1.06 -11.04
C LYS A 463 29.59 0.81 -11.10
N LYS A 464 30.10 0.60 -12.32
CA LYS A 464 31.51 0.39 -12.57
C LYS A 464 32.37 1.57 -12.10
N MET A 465 31.94 2.82 -12.30
CA MET A 465 32.67 3.97 -11.77
C MET A 465 32.68 4.02 -10.23
N ALA A 466 31.58 3.62 -9.59
CA ALA A 466 31.51 3.54 -8.12
C ALA A 466 32.47 2.47 -7.58
N GLU A 467 32.50 1.30 -8.23
CA GLU A 467 33.40 0.19 -7.91
C GLU A 467 34.86 0.59 -8.15
N ASP A 468 35.21 1.05 -9.36
CA ASP A 468 36.57 1.46 -9.75
C ASP A 468 37.11 2.58 -8.81
N LEU A 469 36.26 3.56 -8.45
CA LEU A 469 36.65 4.62 -7.52
C LEU A 469 36.85 4.10 -6.10
N THR A 470 36.01 3.16 -5.66
CA THR A 470 36.15 2.53 -4.35
C THR A 470 37.46 1.76 -4.25
N ASP A 471 37.79 0.96 -5.26
CA ASP A 471 39.06 0.22 -5.33
C ASP A 471 40.27 1.16 -5.30
N TYR A 472 40.23 2.23 -6.10
CA TYR A 472 41.28 3.25 -6.08
C TYR A 472 41.46 3.88 -4.68
N LEU A 473 40.36 4.24 -4.01
CA LEU A 473 40.41 4.84 -2.67
C LEU A 473 40.94 3.85 -1.62
N LEU A 474 40.57 2.55 -1.73
CA LEU A 474 41.13 1.49 -0.88
C LEU A 474 42.65 1.36 -1.07
N GLU A 475 43.15 1.39 -2.31
CA GLU A 475 44.60 1.35 -2.59
C GLU A 475 45.35 2.56 -1.98
N LYS A 476 44.67 3.70 -1.83
CA LYS A 476 45.21 4.91 -1.17
C LYS A 476 45.02 4.92 0.34
N GLY A 477 44.51 3.84 0.93
CA GLY A 477 44.36 3.65 2.37
C GLY A 477 43.12 4.31 2.97
N VAL A 478 42.13 4.70 2.16
CA VAL A 478 40.86 5.26 2.65
C VAL A 478 39.93 4.13 3.08
N ARG A 479 39.25 4.27 4.23
CA ARG A 479 38.19 3.35 4.63
C ARG A 479 36.92 3.69 3.86
N VAL A 480 36.64 2.94 2.80
CA VAL A 480 35.54 3.22 1.86
C VAL A 480 34.69 1.98 1.59
N ARG A 481 33.42 2.21 1.28
CA ARG A 481 32.48 1.21 0.74
C ARG A 481 31.71 1.82 -0.44
N TYR A 482 31.16 0.96 -1.31
CA TYR A 482 30.23 1.39 -2.34
C TYR A 482 28.78 1.00 -2.02
N LEU A 483 27.83 1.71 -2.63
CA LEU A 483 26.40 1.43 -2.58
C LEU A 483 25.76 1.62 -3.96
N HIS A 484 25.27 0.54 -4.56
CA HIS A 484 24.50 0.56 -5.81
C HIS A 484 23.32 -0.41 -5.78
N SER A 485 22.56 -0.46 -6.88
CA SER A 485 21.24 -1.10 -6.91
C SER A 485 21.21 -2.62 -6.66
N GLU A 486 22.35 -3.32 -6.77
CA GLU A 486 22.44 -4.77 -6.51
C GLU A 486 22.76 -5.09 -5.05
N VAL A 487 23.12 -4.09 -4.25
CA VAL A 487 23.27 -4.28 -2.81
C VAL A 487 21.89 -4.52 -2.21
N ASP A 488 21.74 -5.66 -1.55
CA ASP A 488 20.53 -6.06 -0.83
C ASP A 488 20.09 -4.98 0.17
N THR A 489 18.78 -4.84 0.36
CA THR A 489 18.19 -3.77 1.16
C THR A 489 18.65 -3.82 2.62
N LEU A 490 18.78 -5.01 3.22
CA LEU A 490 19.31 -5.17 4.57
C LEU A 490 20.77 -4.71 4.65
N ARG A 491 21.58 -5.08 3.66
CA ARG A 491 22.98 -4.66 3.60
C ARG A 491 23.11 -3.15 3.44
N ARG A 492 22.17 -2.46 2.79
CA ARG A 492 22.18 -0.98 2.72
C ARG A 492 22.03 -0.35 4.09
N VAL A 493 21.11 -0.85 4.91
CA VAL A 493 20.88 -0.35 6.27
C VAL A 493 22.12 -0.58 7.13
N GLU A 494 22.74 -1.75 7.01
CA GLU A 494 24.02 -2.05 7.67
C GLU A 494 25.12 -1.08 7.23
N LEU A 495 25.32 -0.87 5.92
CA LEU A 495 26.34 0.05 5.41
C LEU A 495 26.15 1.47 5.92
N LEU A 496 24.91 1.97 5.96
CA LEU A 496 24.62 3.31 6.51
C LEU A 496 24.88 3.38 8.02
N ARG A 497 24.61 2.29 8.75
CA ARG A 497 24.93 2.19 10.18
C ARG A 497 26.45 2.15 10.40
N GLU A 498 27.17 1.32 9.65
CA GLU A 498 28.63 1.20 9.67
C GLU A 498 29.31 2.55 9.37
N LEU A 499 28.80 3.31 8.38
CA LEU A 499 29.25 4.67 8.08
C LEU A 499 29.08 5.61 9.29
N ARG A 500 27.89 5.59 9.92
CA ARG A 500 27.58 6.42 11.10
C ARG A 500 28.44 6.04 12.31
N LEU A 501 28.75 4.76 12.48
CA LEU A 501 29.62 4.25 13.56
C LEU A 501 31.10 4.54 13.29
N GLY A 502 31.48 4.96 12.07
CA GLY A 502 32.86 5.23 11.70
C GLY A 502 33.67 3.96 11.44
N GLU A 503 33.03 2.85 11.08
CA GLU A 503 33.73 1.66 10.59
C GLU A 503 34.42 1.94 9.24
N PHE A 504 33.80 2.81 8.44
CA PHE A 504 34.39 3.43 7.26
C PHE A 504 33.96 4.90 7.17
N ASP A 505 34.71 5.69 6.38
CA ASP A 505 34.57 7.15 6.34
C ASP A 505 33.88 7.66 5.07
N VAL A 506 33.98 6.89 3.98
CA VAL A 506 33.51 7.31 2.65
C VAL A 506 32.52 6.29 2.09
N LEU A 507 31.39 6.77 1.58
CA LEU A 507 30.44 5.96 0.83
C LEU A 507 30.37 6.46 -0.62
N VAL A 508 30.64 5.58 -1.58
CA VAL A 508 30.57 5.88 -3.01
C VAL A 508 29.31 5.24 -3.60
N GLY A 509 28.49 6.00 -4.31
CA GLY A 509 27.27 5.47 -4.92
C GLY A 509 26.89 6.19 -6.20
N ILE A 510 25.61 6.08 -6.56
CA ILE A 510 25.04 6.71 -7.77
C ILE A 510 23.94 7.68 -7.34
N ASN A 511 22.90 7.13 -6.70
CA ASN A 511 21.83 7.88 -6.01
C ASN A 511 21.90 7.52 -4.53
N LEU A 512 22.77 8.22 -3.79
CA LEU A 512 22.99 8.03 -2.36
C LEU A 512 21.90 8.69 -1.53
#